data_AF-A0A7M3SKR5-F1
#
_entry.id   AF-A0A7M3SKR5-F1
#
_cell.length_a   1.000
_cell.length_b   1.000
_cell.length_c   1.000
_cell.angle_alpha   90.00
_cell.angle_beta   90.00
_cell.angle_gamma   90.00
#
_symmetry.space_group_name_H-M   'P 1'
#
loop_
_entity.id
_entity.type
_entity.pdbx_description
1 polymer ?
#
loop_
_entity_poly.entity_id
_entity_poly.type
_entity_poly.pdbx_seq_one_letter_code
_entity_poly.pdbx_strand_id
1 'polypeptide(L)' 'MLDDGSVDLFGGIWPFIRRFIVVFLPLWVFLIIYTLGVNVIIASIIAGASASTVVIFEKFKLNQDNSDS' A
#
# COMPACT_ATOMS: atom_id res chain seq x y z
N MET A 1 3.85 17.28 -23.86
CA MET A 1 5.10 16.51 -23.66
C MET A 1 5.57 16.66 -22.20
N LEU A 2 4.68 16.43 -21.23
CA LEU A 2 4.94 16.66 -19.79
C LEU A 2 5.18 15.33 -19.03
N ASP A 3 5.72 14.29 -19.66
CA ASP A 3 5.46 12.92 -19.18
C ASP A 3 6.65 12.01 -18.85
N ASP A 4 7.91 12.46 -18.89
CA ASP A 4 9.04 11.53 -18.63
C ASP A 4 9.83 11.80 -17.35
N GLY A 5 10.01 13.06 -16.95
CA GLY A 5 10.86 13.37 -15.79
C GLY A 5 10.29 12.88 -14.45
N SER A 6 8.97 12.91 -14.28
CA SER A 6 8.30 12.42 -13.07
C SER A 6 8.34 10.90 -12.97
N VAL A 7 8.27 10.18 -14.09
CA VAL A 7 8.24 8.71 -14.16
C VAL A 7 9.60 8.12 -13.78
N ASP A 8 10.72 8.70 -14.23
CA ASP A 8 12.08 8.29 -13.86
C ASP A 8 12.41 8.57 -12.39
N LEU A 9 12.02 9.75 -11.87
CA LEU A 9 12.19 10.10 -10.45
C LEU A 9 11.33 9.22 -9.54
N PHE A 10 10.08 8.95 -9.92
CA PHE A 10 9.25 8.01 -9.18
C PHE A 10 9.70 6.57 -9.34
N GLY A 11 10.28 6.16 -10.47
CA GLY A 11 10.82 4.81 -10.66
C GLY A 11 11.89 4.47 -9.61
N GLY A 12 12.82 5.41 -9.37
CA GLY A 12 13.86 5.25 -8.33
C GLY A 12 13.33 5.33 -6.89
N ILE A 13 12.29 6.13 -6.64
CA ILE A 13 11.70 6.34 -5.30
C ILE A 13 10.58 5.33 -4.99
N TRP A 14 10.02 4.68 -6.01
CA TRP A 14 8.93 3.70 -5.93
C TRP A 14 9.14 2.61 -4.87
N PRO A 15 10.31 1.93 -4.78
CA PRO A 15 10.52 0.90 -3.76
C PRO A 15 10.46 1.44 -2.32
N PHE A 16 10.79 2.72 -2.12
CA PHE A 16 10.72 3.38 -0.81
C PHE A 16 9.29 3.78 -0.46
N ILE A 17 8.59 4.43 -1.39
CA ILE A 17 7.16 4.78 -1.24
C ILE A 17 6.31 3.53 -1.06
N ARG A 18 6.62 2.44 -1.78
CA ARG A 18 6.00 1.12 -1.63
C ARG A 18 6.06 0.63 -0.19
N ARG A 19 7.26 0.58 0.41
CA ARG A 19 7.42 0.12 1.80
C ARG A 19 6.67 1.00 2.79
N PHE A 20 6.67 2.31 2.56
CA PHE A 20 5.90 3.24 3.39
C PHE A 20 4.40 2.93 3.31
N ILE A 21 3.83 2.80 2.12
CA ILE A 21 2.39 2.53 1.95
C ILE A 21 1.99 1.19 2.59
N VAL A 22 2.80 0.13 2.44
CA VAL A 22 2.50 -1.20 3.01
C VAL A 22 2.37 -1.17 4.53
N VAL A 23 3.19 -0.37 5.21
CA VAL A 23 3.19 -0.30 6.68
C VAL A 23 2.23 0.79 7.19
N PHE A 24 2.18 1.92 6.48
CA PHE A 24 1.42 3.08 6.91
C PHE A 24 -0.08 2.89 6.70
N LEU A 25 -0.50 2.25 5.62
CA LEU A 25 -1.92 2.02 5.33
C LEU A 25 -2.63 1.16 6.39
N PRO A 26 -2.14 -0.02 6.79
CA PRO A 26 -2.77 -0.80 7.87
C PRO A 26 -2.67 -0.10 9.24
N LEU A 27 -1.59 0.65 9.50
CA LEU A 27 -1.45 1.44 10.73
C LEU A 27 -2.50 2.56 10.81
N TRP A 28 -2.79 3.22 9.67
CA TRP A 28 -3.85 4.23 9.58
C TRP A 28 -5.24 3.62 9.74
N VAL A 29 -5.51 2.49 9.10
CA VAL A 29 -6.79 1.76 9.26
C VAL A 29 -6.99 1.36 10.72
N PHE A 30 -5.93 0.89 11.39
CA PHE A 30 -5.97 0.60 12.82
C PHE A 30 -6.29 1.85 13.65
N LEU A 31 -5.62 2.98 13.41
CA LEU A 31 -5.82 4.22 14.17
C LEU A 31 -7.24 4.78 14.03
N ILE A 32 -7.82 4.72 12.83
CA ILE A 32 -9.19 5.18 12.57
C ILE A 32 -10.19 4.33 13.34
N ILE A 33 -10.05 3.01 13.27
CA ILE A 33 -10.95 2.06 13.95
C ILE A 33 -10.79 2.16 15.47
N TYR A 34 -9.57 2.35 15.95
CA TYR A 34 -9.30 2.60 17.36
C TYR A 34 -9.94 3.91 17.85
N THR A 35 -9.87 4.98 17.05
CA THR A 35 -10.50 6.28 17.35
C THR A 35 -12.03 6.19 17.40
N LEU A 36 -12.63 5.26 16.64
CA LEU A 36 -14.07 4.97 16.69
C LEU A 36 -14.51 4.25 17.98
N GLY A 37 -13.58 3.94 18.90
CA GLY A 37 -13.88 3.25 20.16
C GLY A 37 -14.14 1.75 20.00
N VAL A 38 -13.79 1.18 18.84
CA VAL A 38 -13.94 -0.24 18.55
C VAL A 38 -12.87 -1.03 19.31
N ASN A 39 -13.22 -2.22 19.79
CA ASN A 39 -12.33 -3.08 20.54
C ASN A 39 -11.04 -3.37 19.76
N VAL A 40 -9.89 -3.26 20.44
CA VAL A 40 -8.53 -3.35 19.85
C VAL A 40 -8.33 -4.63 19.05
N ILE A 41 -8.96 -5.73 19.46
CA ILE A 41 -8.89 -7.03 18.78
C ILE A 41 -9.58 -6.97 17.41
N ILE A 42 -10.73 -6.31 17.31
CA ILE A 42 -11.47 -6.17 16.05
C ILE A 42 -10.71 -5.20 15.13
N ALA A 43 -10.16 -4.12 15.71
CA ALA A 43 -9.34 -3.16 14.98
C ALA A 43 -8.09 -3.81 14.36
N SER A 44 -7.41 -4.70 15.08
CA SER A 44 -6.20 -5.38 14.58
C SER A 44 -6.51 -6.40 13.49
N ILE A 45 -7.65 -7.10 13.55
CA ILE A 45 -8.10 -8.02 12.48
C ILE A 45 -8.38 -7.25 11.19
N ILE A 46 -9.08 -6.11 11.28
CA ILE A 46 -9.41 -5.29 10.10
C ILE A 46 -8.15 -4.63 9.52
N ALA A 47 -7.25 -4.14 10.38
CA ALA A 47 -5.96 -3.60 9.96
C ALA A 47 -5.09 -4.66 9.27
N GLY A 48 -5.03 -5.89 9.82
CA GLY A 48 -4.33 -7.01 9.22
C GLY A 48 -4.94 -7.44 7.87
N ALA A 49 -6.27 -7.44 7.76
CA ALA A 49 -6.95 -7.71 6.49
C ALA A 49 -6.64 -6.63 5.43
N SER A 50 -6.51 -5.36 5.84
CA SER A 50 -6.09 -4.27 4.95
C SER A 50 -4.67 -4.47 4.43
N ALA A 51 -3.75 -5.00 5.24
CA ALA A 51 -2.39 -5.35 4.78
C ALA A 51 -2.40 -6.43 3.67
N SER A 52 -3.34 -7.38 3.70
CA SER A 52 -3.49 -8.41 2.66
C SER A 52 -3.83 -7.82 1.28
N THR A 53 -4.63 -6.74 1.25
CA THR A 53 -4.96 -6.04 -0.01
C THR A 53 -3.71 -5.50 -0.71
N VAL A 54 -2.72 -5.05 0.08
CA VAL A 54 -1.47 -4.49 -0.46
C VAL A 54 -0.63 -5.58 -1.13
N VAL A 55 -0.60 -6.79 -0.58
CA VAL A 55 0.10 -7.94 -1.15
C VAL A 55 -0.52 -8.37 -2.49
N ILE A 56 -1.85 -8.35 -2.58
CA ILE A 56 -2.57 -8.65 -3.82
C ILE A 56 -2.30 -7.57 -4.87
N PHE A 57 -2.29 -6.30 -4.46
CA PHE A 57 -1.93 -5.19 -5.34
C PHE A 57 -0.50 -5.30 -5.88
N GLU A 58 0.47 -5.72 -5.05
CA GLU A 58 1.84 -5.99 -5.51
C GLU A 58 1.88 -7.08 -6.58
N LYS A 59 1.17 -8.19 -6.39
CA LYS A 59 1.07 -9.25 -7.40
C LYS A 59 0.46 -8.75 -8.70
N PHE A 60 -0.55 -7.89 -8.63
CA PHE A 60 -1.20 -7.34 -9.81
C PHE A 60 -0.28 -6.38 -10.59
N LYS A 61 0.50 -5.55 -9.88
CA LYS A 61 1.46 -4.63 -10.51
C LYS A 61 2.67 -5.37 -11.11
N LEU A 62 3.14 -6.44 -10.46
CA LEU A 62 4.17 -7.33 -11.03
C LEU A 62 3.71 -8.05 -12.31
N ASN A 63 2.41 -8.36 -12.41
CA ASN A 63 1.84 -8.97 -13.62
C ASN A 63 1.69 -7.97 -14.77
N GLN A 64 1.46 -6.68 -14.47
CA GLN A 64 1.47 -5.62 -15.49
C GLN A 64 2.87 -5.43 -16.08
N ASP A 65 3.91 -5.31 -15.25
CA ASP A 65 5.30 -5.20 -15.74
C ASP A 65 5.74 -6.42 -16.60
N ASN A 66 5.22 -7.61 -16.31
CA ASN A 66 5.52 -8.83 -17.10
C ASN A 66 4.72 -8.93 -18.41
N SER A 67 3.62 -8.20 -18.57
CA SER A 67 2.83 -8.19 -19.81
C SER A 67 3.26 -7.12 -20.82
N ASP A 68 4.06 -6.14 -20.38
CA ASP A 68 4.64 -5.09 -21.23
C ASP A 68 6.08 -5.42 -21.73
N SER A 69 6.56 -6.66 -21.52
CA SER A 69 7.81 -7.21 -22.09
C SER A 69 7.54 -8.20 -23.22
#